data_AF-A0A559UU98-F1
#
_entry.id   AF-A0A559UU98-F1
#
_cell.length_a   1.000
_cell.length_b   1.000
_cell.length_c   1.000
_cell.angle_alpha   90.00
_cell.angle_beta   90.00
_cell.angle_gamma   90.00
#
_symmetry.space_group_name_H-M   'P 1'
#
loop_
_entity.id
_entity.type
_entity.pdbx_description
1 polymer ?
#
loop_
_entity_poly.entity_id
_entity_poly.type
_entity_poly.pdbx_seq_one_letter_code
_entity_poly.pdbx_strand_id
1 'polypeptide(L)'
;MDGVPVTVTCRVLKLARQPYYRWLDKPVADAVLEEPYRANALFDAHCDDPEFGYRFLADEARGAGARMADRTAWRICRDNRWWSVFGKQRGRGKKAGPPVHDDLVSRKFRSRKFVRALERHRMVGSIGRVGAAGDNAAMKSFFSLLQKNVLDRRSWATREELRIAIVSWIERTYHRRRRQAALGRLTPVEFETVMTTPALQAA
;
A
#
# COMPACT_ATOMS: atom_id res chain seq x y z
N MET A 1 -24.46 51.91 -15.28
CA MET A 1 -24.55 51.73 -13.81
C MET A 1 -23.16 51.97 -13.27
N ASP A 2 -22.92 53.17 -12.75
CA ASP A 2 -21.61 53.56 -12.26
C ASP A 2 -21.30 52.73 -11.01
N GLY A 3 -20.48 51.70 -11.21
CA GLY A 3 -20.07 50.77 -10.17
C GLY A 3 -19.33 51.50 -9.07
N VAL A 4 -19.71 51.24 -7.83
CA VAL A 4 -19.04 51.75 -6.63
C VAL A 4 -17.52 51.59 -6.80
N PRO A 5 -16.73 52.67 -6.69
CA PRO A 5 -15.29 52.58 -6.89
C PRO A 5 -14.67 51.52 -5.99
N VAL A 6 -13.79 50.67 -6.51
CA VAL A 6 -13.09 49.60 -5.75
C VAL A 6 -12.48 50.14 -4.45
N THR A 7 -11.99 51.38 -4.49
CA THR A 7 -11.52 52.13 -3.31
C THR A 7 -12.53 52.21 -2.17
N VAL A 8 -13.80 52.51 -2.48
CA VAL A 8 -14.91 52.61 -1.52
C VAL A 8 -15.26 51.22 -1.02
N THR A 9 -15.39 50.25 -1.93
CA THR A 9 -15.73 48.85 -1.60
C THR A 9 -14.69 48.19 -0.69
N CYS A 10 -13.40 48.30 -1.02
CA CYS A 10 -12.33 47.76 -0.18
C CYS A 10 -12.27 48.44 1.20
N ARG A 11 -12.59 49.74 1.29
CA ARG A 11 -12.63 50.46 2.57
C ARG A 11 -13.79 49.98 3.45
N VAL A 12 -14.98 49.82 2.87
CA VAL A 12 -16.17 49.30 3.56
C VAL A 12 -15.93 47.87 4.07
N LEU A 13 -15.33 47.02 3.24
CA LEU A 13 -15.01 45.62 3.57
C LEU A 13 -13.74 45.47 4.44
N LYS A 14 -13.04 46.57 4.76
CA LYS A 14 -11.78 46.59 5.52
C LYS A 14 -10.69 45.69 4.90
N LEU A 15 -10.64 45.65 3.56
CA LEU A 15 -9.64 44.91 2.79
C LEU A 15 -8.59 45.86 2.22
N ALA A 16 -7.33 45.43 2.19
CA ALA A 16 -6.29 46.15 1.47
C ALA A 16 -6.50 46.01 -0.06
N ARG A 17 -6.21 47.07 -0.83
CA ARG A 17 -6.44 47.06 -2.29
C ARG A 17 -5.52 46.11 -3.05
N GLN A 18 -4.26 45.98 -2.63
CA GLN A 18 -3.31 45.08 -3.29
C GLN A 18 -3.73 43.60 -3.26
N PRO A 19 -4.14 43.01 -2.12
CA PRO A 19 -4.64 41.63 -2.11
C PRO A 19 -5.96 41.48 -2.87
N TYR A 20 -6.80 42.51 -2.94
CA TYR A 20 -8.01 42.48 -3.79
C TYR A 20 -7.66 42.32 -5.28
N TYR A 21 -6.73 43.12 -5.81
CA TYR A 21 -6.33 42.99 -7.21
C TYR A 21 -5.53 41.70 -7.48
N ARG A 22 -4.73 41.23 -6.51
CA ARG A 22 -4.09 39.90 -6.60
C ARG A 22 -5.13 38.78 -6.67
N TRP A 23 -6.20 38.86 -5.90
CA TRP A 23 -7.32 37.91 -5.97
C TRP A 23 -8.12 38.06 -7.26
N LEU A 24 -8.31 39.27 -7.78
CA LEU A 24 -9.00 39.48 -9.06
C LEU A 24 -8.24 38.84 -10.23
N ASP A 25 -6.91 38.96 -10.22
CA ASP A 25 -6.01 38.35 -11.21
C ASP A 25 -5.94 36.81 -11.05
N LYS A 26 -5.86 36.33 -9.80
CA LYS A 26 -5.81 34.90 -9.48
C LYS A 26 -6.64 34.57 -8.24
N PRO A 27 -7.96 34.31 -8.40
CA PRO A 27 -8.87 34.16 -7.27
C PRO A 27 -8.65 32.88 -6.47
N VAL A 28 -8.04 31.88 -7.09
CA VAL A 28 -7.61 30.64 -6.45
C VAL A 28 -6.10 30.51 -6.63
N ALA A 29 -5.36 30.67 -5.53
CA ALA A 29 -3.92 30.47 -5.53
C ALA A 29 -3.59 28.98 -5.78
N ASP A 30 -2.46 28.69 -6.43
CA ASP A 30 -2.05 27.30 -6.69
C ASP A 30 -1.93 26.49 -5.39
N ALA A 31 -1.52 27.15 -4.29
CA ALA A 31 -1.45 26.54 -2.97
C ALA A 31 -2.82 26.00 -2.47
N VAL A 32 -3.93 26.65 -2.86
CA VAL A 32 -5.29 26.20 -2.52
C VAL A 32 -5.66 24.94 -3.31
N LEU A 33 -5.10 24.76 -4.51
CA LEU A 33 -5.32 23.60 -5.35
C LEU A 33 -4.38 22.44 -4.98
N GLU A 34 -3.14 22.72 -4.60
CA GLU A 34 -2.12 21.70 -4.30
C GLU A 34 -2.55 20.75 -3.18
N GLU A 35 -3.12 21.25 -2.09
CA GLU A 35 -3.51 20.41 -0.95
C GLU A 35 -4.66 19.45 -1.30
N PRO A 36 -5.75 19.89 -1.96
CA PRO A 36 -6.76 18.99 -2.53
C PRO A 36 -6.20 17.96 -3.51
N TYR A 37 -5.31 18.35 -4.44
CA TYR A 37 -4.70 17.40 -5.38
C TYR A 37 -3.86 16.34 -4.66
N ARG A 38 -3.07 16.74 -3.66
CA ARG A 38 -2.31 15.82 -2.80
C ARG A 38 -3.24 14.90 -2.00
N ALA A 39 -4.34 15.42 -1.48
CA ALA A 39 -5.33 14.65 -0.75
C ALA A 39 -6.01 13.61 -1.65
N ASN A 40 -6.40 13.99 -2.87
CA ASN A 40 -6.98 13.05 -3.84
C ASN A 40 -5.98 11.94 -4.21
N ALA A 41 -4.71 12.28 -4.49
CA ALA A 41 -3.70 11.28 -4.79
C ALA A 41 -3.46 10.30 -3.62
N LEU A 42 -3.48 10.79 -2.38
CA LEU A 42 -3.39 9.93 -1.19
C LEU A 42 -4.64 9.08 -0.98
N PHE A 43 -5.82 9.62 -1.27
CA PHE A 43 -7.08 8.91 -1.22
C PHE A 43 -7.10 7.76 -2.23
N ASP A 44 -6.74 8.04 -3.49
CA ASP A 44 -6.68 7.04 -4.56
C ASP A 44 -5.69 5.93 -4.20
N ALA A 45 -4.50 6.28 -3.71
CA ALA A 45 -3.52 5.31 -3.23
C ALA A 45 -4.06 4.46 -2.05
N HIS A 46 -4.85 5.05 -1.17
CA HIS A 46 -5.44 4.35 -0.02
C HIS A 46 -6.60 3.45 -0.43
N CYS A 47 -7.40 3.84 -1.43
CA CYS A 47 -8.43 3.01 -2.03
C CYS A 47 -7.84 1.81 -2.78
N ASP A 48 -6.71 2.02 -3.46
CA ASP A 48 -5.99 0.96 -4.16
C ASP A 48 -5.35 -0.05 -3.19
N ASP A 49 -4.79 0.44 -2.08
CA ASP A 49 -4.17 -0.42 -1.04
C ASP A 49 -4.37 0.15 0.37
N PRO A 50 -5.47 -0.21 1.07
CA PRO A 50 -5.80 0.34 2.38
C PRO A 50 -4.86 -0.15 3.49
N GLU A 51 -3.96 -1.08 3.18
CA GLU A 51 -2.94 -1.58 4.12
C GLU A 51 -1.69 -0.70 4.13
N PHE A 52 -1.52 0.20 3.17
CA PHE A 52 -0.40 1.11 3.16
C PHE A 52 -0.47 2.11 4.32
N GLY A 53 0.61 2.18 5.08
CA GLY A 53 0.85 3.32 5.95
C GLY A 53 1.13 4.57 5.12
N TYR A 54 0.99 5.75 5.74
CA TYR A 54 1.15 7.05 5.06
C TYR A 54 2.44 7.19 4.22
N ARG A 55 3.53 6.51 4.58
CA ARG A 55 4.80 6.54 3.82
C ARG A 55 4.68 5.87 2.46
N PHE A 56 3.99 4.73 2.40
CA PHE A 56 3.72 4.05 1.13
C PHE A 56 2.71 4.84 0.29
N LEU A 57 1.67 5.39 0.92
CA LEU A 57 0.73 6.28 0.24
C LEU A 57 1.45 7.51 -0.36
N ALA A 58 2.44 8.06 0.34
CA ALA A 58 3.27 9.16 -0.18
C ALA A 58 4.16 8.75 -1.36
N ASP A 59 4.67 7.50 -1.37
CA ASP A 59 5.43 6.96 -2.50
C ASP A 59 4.55 6.77 -3.74
N GLU A 60 3.33 6.27 -3.57
CA GLU A 60 2.34 6.13 -4.62
C GLU A 60 1.90 7.49 -5.17
N ALA A 61 1.55 8.43 -4.28
CA ALA A 61 1.20 9.80 -4.67
C ALA A 61 2.36 10.48 -5.44
N ARG A 62 3.62 10.23 -5.05
CA ARG A 62 4.80 10.68 -5.80
C ARG A 62 4.90 10.05 -7.19
N GLY A 63 4.61 8.75 -7.30
CA GLY A 63 4.54 8.05 -8.59
C GLY A 63 3.45 8.61 -9.51
N ALA A 64 2.34 9.07 -8.94
CA ALA A 64 1.24 9.73 -9.64
C ALA A 64 1.45 11.24 -9.91
N GLY A 65 2.63 11.79 -9.57
CA GLY A 65 2.99 13.19 -9.81
C GLY A 65 2.68 14.17 -8.66
N ALA A 66 1.98 13.74 -7.62
CA ALA A 66 1.67 14.55 -6.44
C ALA A 66 2.83 14.51 -5.42
N ARG A 67 3.88 15.32 -5.65
CA ARG A 67 5.04 15.39 -4.74
C ARG A 67 4.67 16.08 -3.42
N MET A 68 5.05 15.45 -2.31
CA MET A 68 4.93 16.01 -0.96
C MET A 68 5.93 15.38 0.00
N ALA A 69 6.21 16.06 1.10
CA ALA A 69 6.96 15.50 2.22
C ALA A 69 6.12 14.45 2.96
N ASP A 70 6.78 13.42 3.50
CA ASP A 70 6.14 12.36 4.29
C ASP A 70 5.32 12.92 5.48
N ARG A 71 5.76 14.05 6.05
CA ARG A 71 5.04 14.73 7.14
C ARG A 71 3.72 15.35 6.68
N THR A 72 3.68 15.87 5.45
CA THR A 72 2.46 16.39 4.83
C THR A 72 1.49 15.25 4.55
N ALA A 73 1.96 14.14 3.97
CA ALA A 73 1.15 12.95 3.76
C ALA A 73 0.58 12.41 5.09
N TRP A 74 1.40 12.33 6.14
CA TRP A 74 0.94 11.94 7.47
C TRP A 74 -0.18 12.84 7.99
N ARG A 75 -0.03 14.17 7.88
CA ARG A 75 -1.04 15.13 8.34
C ARG A 75 -2.36 14.92 7.60
N ILE A 76 -2.32 14.89 6.26
CA ILE A 76 -3.51 14.69 5.43
C ILE A 76 -4.19 13.34 5.76
N CYS A 77 -3.45 12.24 5.79
CA CYS A 77 -4.01 10.92 6.15
C CYS A 77 -4.59 10.90 7.57
N ARG A 78 -3.94 11.56 8.54
CA ARG A 78 -4.42 11.65 9.92
C ARG A 78 -5.74 12.39 10.00
N ASP A 79 -5.80 13.58 9.40
CA ASP A 79 -6.97 14.46 9.46
C ASP A 79 -8.17 13.83 8.74
N ASN A 80 -7.93 13.06 7.68
CA ASN A 80 -8.95 12.30 6.94
C ASN A 80 -9.21 10.88 7.48
N ARG A 81 -8.51 10.45 8.53
CA ARG A 81 -8.61 9.09 9.11
C ARG A 81 -8.33 7.94 8.12
N TRP A 82 -7.47 8.19 7.12
CA TRP A 82 -6.97 7.17 6.19
C TRP A 82 -5.81 6.40 6.83
N TRP A 83 -6.16 5.44 7.67
CA TRP A 83 -5.20 4.61 8.38
C TRP A 83 -5.00 3.27 7.68
N SER A 84 -3.78 2.76 7.76
CA SER A 84 -3.50 1.38 7.36
C SER A 84 -4.41 0.43 8.13
N VAL A 85 -5.09 -0.48 7.41
CA VAL A 85 -5.84 -1.59 8.03
C VAL A 85 -4.93 -2.61 8.71
N PHE A 86 -3.60 -2.48 8.59
CA PHE A 86 -2.62 -3.08 9.49
C PHE A 86 -2.31 -2.13 10.65
N GLY A 87 -3.30 -1.89 11.50
CA GLY A 87 -3.04 -1.37 12.83
C GLY A 87 -2.36 -2.44 13.67
N LYS A 88 -1.02 -2.57 13.59
CA LYS A 88 -0.30 -3.35 14.61
C LYS A 88 -0.39 -2.53 15.89
N GLN A 89 -1.34 -2.87 16.77
CA GLN A 89 -1.23 -2.46 18.17
C GLN A 89 0.16 -2.93 18.61
N ARG A 90 1.04 -2.00 19.00
CA ARG A 90 2.31 -2.37 19.63
C ARG A 90 1.93 -3.13 20.89
N GLY A 91 1.97 -4.46 20.81
CA GLY A 91 1.80 -5.30 21.98
C GLY A 91 2.82 -4.85 23.01
N ARG A 92 2.35 -4.52 24.22
CA ARG A 92 3.24 -4.36 25.37
C ARG A 92 4.12 -5.61 25.40
N GLY A 93 5.44 -5.43 25.45
CA GLY A 93 6.42 -6.51 25.29
C GLY A 93 6.25 -7.61 26.34
N LYS A 94 5.30 -8.52 26.13
CA LYS A 94 5.18 -9.76 26.87
C LYS A 94 5.88 -10.82 26.03
N LYS A 95 6.92 -11.43 26.59
CA LYS A 95 7.48 -12.67 26.05
C LYS A 95 6.35 -13.69 26.00
N ALA A 96 6.18 -14.35 24.86
CA ALA A 96 5.25 -15.47 24.76
C ALA A 96 5.66 -16.49 25.84
N GLY A 97 4.70 -16.92 26.65
CA GLY A 97 4.92 -18.00 27.60
C GLY A 97 5.28 -19.31 26.88
N PRO A 98 5.80 -20.31 27.60
CA PRO A 98 5.99 -21.64 27.05
C PRO A 98 4.68 -22.15 26.41
N PRO A 99 4.76 -22.93 25.32
CA PRO A 99 3.57 -23.56 24.74
C PRO A 99 2.78 -24.29 25.82
N VAL A 100 1.46 -24.06 25.85
CA VAL A 100 0.56 -24.65 26.88
C VAL A 100 0.46 -26.17 26.73
N HIS A 101 0.82 -26.70 25.55
CA HIS A 101 0.76 -28.12 25.22
C HIS A 101 1.98 -28.53 24.38
N ASP A 102 2.39 -29.78 24.52
CA ASP A 102 3.34 -30.42 23.61
C ASP A 102 2.77 -30.43 22.17
N ASP A 103 3.63 -30.19 21.18
CA ASP A 103 3.25 -30.25 19.76
C ASP A 103 3.05 -31.72 19.32
N LEU A 104 1.90 -32.28 19.70
CA LEU A 104 1.52 -33.68 19.41
C LEU A 104 1.43 -33.97 17.90
N VAL A 105 1.37 -32.94 17.04
CA VAL A 105 1.24 -33.09 15.59
C VAL A 105 2.54 -33.53 14.93
N SER A 106 3.67 -33.62 15.65
CA SER A 106 4.93 -34.20 15.16
C SER A 106 5.19 -33.81 13.69
N ARG A 107 5.13 -32.50 13.40
CA ARG A 107 4.90 -31.85 12.09
C ARG A 107 5.64 -32.48 10.89
N LYS A 108 5.15 -33.61 10.38
CA LYS A 108 5.64 -34.25 9.16
C LYS A 108 4.78 -33.82 7.98
N PHE A 109 4.85 -32.54 7.61
CA PHE A 109 4.17 -31.98 6.44
C PHE A 109 4.88 -32.35 5.12
N ARG A 110 5.18 -33.64 4.92
CA ARG A 110 5.78 -34.15 3.67
C ARG A 110 4.80 -35.09 2.98
N SER A 111 4.02 -34.55 2.05
CA SER A 111 3.22 -35.39 1.15
C SER A 111 4.14 -36.28 0.32
N ARG A 112 3.87 -37.59 0.28
CA ARG A 112 4.60 -38.54 -0.57
C ARG A 112 4.50 -38.19 -2.06
N LYS A 113 3.47 -37.46 -2.48
CA LYS A 113 3.35 -36.96 -3.85
C LYS A 113 4.33 -35.80 -4.11
N PHE A 114 4.51 -34.92 -3.14
CA PHE A 114 5.42 -33.77 -3.22
C PHE A 114 6.88 -34.21 -3.25
N VAL A 115 7.28 -35.14 -2.37
CA VAL A 115 8.65 -35.69 -2.35
C VAL A 115 8.98 -36.37 -3.68
N ARG A 116 8.06 -37.17 -4.23
CA ARG A 116 8.25 -37.81 -5.56
C ARG A 116 8.38 -36.80 -6.70
N ALA A 117 7.69 -35.66 -6.63
CA ALA A 117 7.83 -34.60 -7.62
C ALA A 117 9.22 -33.94 -7.52
N LEU A 118 9.71 -33.65 -6.32
CA LEU A 118 11.05 -33.12 -6.10
C LEU A 118 12.13 -34.06 -6.65
N GLU A 119 12.04 -35.36 -6.34
CA GLU A 119 12.95 -36.39 -6.87
C GLU A 119 12.93 -36.41 -8.40
N ARG A 120 11.75 -36.40 -9.03
CA ARG A 120 11.60 -36.41 -10.49
C ARG A 120 12.27 -35.21 -11.15
N HIS A 121 12.20 -34.03 -10.52
CA HIS A 121 12.79 -32.80 -11.05
C HIS A 121 14.20 -32.52 -10.51
N ARG A 122 14.82 -33.48 -9.80
CA ARG A 122 16.15 -33.32 -9.17
C ARG A 122 16.27 -32.08 -8.28
N MET A 123 15.18 -31.73 -7.60
CA MET A 123 15.11 -30.59 -6.69
C MET A 123 15.28 -31.05 -5.24
N VAL A 124 16.03 -30.29 -4.44
CA VAL A 124 16.14 -30.54 -2.99
C VAL A 124 15.06 -29.75 -2.27
N GLY A 125 14.17 -30.45 -1.57
CA GLY A 125 13.15 -29.81 -0.74
C GLY A 125 13.77 -29.21 0.52
N SER A 126 13.69 -27.89 0.68
CA SER A 126 14.00 -27.22 1.95
C SER A 126 12.71 -27.06 2.78
N ILE A 127 12.76 -27.47 4.05
CA ILE A 127 11.72 -27.17 5.03
C ILE A 127 12.35 -26.19 6.01
N GLY A 128 11.75 -25.00 6.13
CA GLY A 128 12.24 -23.94 7.03
C GLY A 128 12.50 -24.44 8.44
N ARG A 129 13.41 -23.78 9.16
CA ARG A 129 13.86 -24.26 10.48
C ARG A 129 12.68 -24.25 11.46
N VAL A 130 12.54 -25.29 12.27
CA VAL A 130 11.52 -25.34 13.34
C VAL A 130 11.74 -24.15 14.29
N GLY A 131 10.69 -23.34 14.51
CA GLY A 131 10.77 -22.13 15.32
C GLY A 131 11.25 -20.87 14.58
N ALA A 132 11.70 -20.97 13.32
CA ALA A 132 12.05 -19.80 12.50
C ALA A 132 10.79 -19.21 11.83
N ALA A 133 10.08 -18.35 12.55
CA ALA A 133 8.87 -17.70 12.02
C ALA A 133 9.14 -16.77 10.81
N GLY A 134 10.40 -16.36 10.60
CA GLY A 134 10.87 -15.51 9.51
C GLY A 134 10.80 -16.16 8.14
N ASP A 135 11.12 -17.47 8.05
CA ASP A 135 11.19 -18.21 6.79
C ASP A 135 9.84 -18.24 6.04
N ASN A 136 8.74 -18.08 6.77
CA ASN A 136 7.38 -18.04 6.23
C ASN A 136 6.74 -16.64 6.32
N ALA A 137 7.49 -15.61 6.70
CA ALA A 137 6.94 -14.26 6.90
C ALA A 137 6.36 -13.66 5.62
N ALA A 138 7.01 -13.89 4.47
CA ALA A 138 6.53 -13.41 3.17
C ALA A 138 5.16 -14.00 2.81
N MET A 139 5.00 -15.32 2.92
CA MET A 139 3.72 -15.98 2.64
C MET A 139 2.64 -15.62 3.67
N LYS A 140 2.99 -15.47 4.95
CA LYS A 140 2.05 -14.98 5.97
C LYS A 140 1.54 -13.59 5.64
N SER A 141 2.42 -12.71 5.17
CA SER A 141 2.04 -11.39 4.68
C SER A 141 1.07 -11.54 3.51
N PHE A 142 1.46 -12.25 2.45
CA PHE A 142 0.64 -12.50 1.26
C PHE A 142 -0.78 -12.99 1.58
N PHE A 143 -0.92 -14.04 2.40
CA PHE A 143 -2.25 -14.59 2.73
C PHE A 143 -3.10 -13.62 3.53
N SER A 144 -2.50 -12.80 4.40
CA SER A 144 -3.24 -11.74 5.09
C SER A 144 -3.78 -10.70 4.10
N LEU A 145 -3.01 -10.36 3.05
CA LEU A 145 -3.47 -9.41 2.01
C LEU A 145 -4.59 -10.04 1.19
N LEU A 146 -4.41 -11.29 0.76
CA LEU A 146 -5.39 -12.02 -0.03
C LEU A 146 -6.73 -12.11 0.71
N GLN A 147 -6.68 -12.39 2.01
CA GLN A 147 -7.87 -12.48 2.83
C GLN A 147 -8.61 -11.14 2.88
N LYS A 148 -7.94 -10.04 3.22
CA LYS A 148 -8.61 -8.73 3.34
C LYS A 148 -9.07 -8.14 2.01
N ASN A 149 -8.27 -8.27 0.95
CA ASN A 149 -8.53 -7.60 -0.32
C ASN A 149 -9.45 -8.40 -1.26
N VAL A 150 -9.54 -9.73 -1.06
CA VAL A 150 -10.36 -10.61 -1.90
C VAL A 150 -11.39 -11.35 -1.07
N LEU A 151 -10.97 -12.15 -0.08
CA LEU A 151 -11.88 -13.08 0.61
C LEU A 151 -12.95 -12.35 1.44
N ASP A 152 -12.55 -11.36 2.22
CA ASP A 152 -13.42 -10.66 3.18
C ASP A 152 -14.20 -9.50 2.54
N ARG A 153 -13.92 -9.17 1.28
CA ARG A 153 -14.48 -7.99 0.60
C ARG A 153 -15.98 -8.12 0.30
N ARG A 154 -16.43 -9.35 0.00
CA ARG A 154 -17.83 -9.67 -0.30
C ARG A 154 -18.06 -11.17 -0.20
N SER A 155 -19.32 -11.59 -0.13
CA SER A 155 -19.69 -12.98 -0.35
C SER A 155 -19.51 -13.36 -1.83
N TRP A 156 -19.10 -14.61 -2.06
CA TRP A 156 -18.87 -15.16 -3.40
C TRP A 156 -19.92 -16.22 -3.69
N ALA A 157 -20.57 -16.14 -4.85
CA ALA A 157 -21.64 -17.09 -5.20
C ALA A 157 -21.06 -18.43 -5.65
N THR A 158 -19.90 -18.43 -6.29
CA THR A 158 -19.26 -19.64 -6.81
C THR A 158 -17.75 -19.66 -6.57
N ARG A 159 -17.18 -20.87 -6.61
CA ARG A 159 -15.72 -21.07 -6.52
C ARG A 159 -14.97 -20.50 -7.73
N GLU A 160 -15.59 -20.53 -8.91
CA GLU A 160 -14.97 -19.98 -10.13
C GLU A 160 -14.89 -18.45 -10.08
N GLU A 161 -15.95 -17.80 -9.60
CA GLU A 161 -15.96 -16.35 -9.39
C GLU A 161 -14.85 -15.94 -8.41
N LEU A 162 -14.71 -16.66 -7.30
CA LEU A 162 -13.63 -16.44 -6.34
C LEU A 162 -12.25 -16.67 -6.97
N ARG A 163 -12.07 -17.74 -7.75
CA ARG A 163 -10.81 -18.04 -8.45
C ARG A 163 -10.41 -16.90 -9.39
N ILE A 164 -11.36 -16.39 -10.19
CA ILE A 164 -11.12 -15.27 -11.11
C ILE A 164 -10.71 -14.02 -10.32
N ALA A 165 -11.38 -13.74 -9.21
CA ALA A 165 -11.03 -12.58 -8.37
C ALA A 165 -9.65 -12.72 -7.73
N ILE A 166 -9.29 -13.89 -7.23
CA ILE A 166 -7.96 -14.17 -6.68
C ILE A 166 -6.90 -13.94 -7.76
N VAL A 167 -7.03 -14.57 -8.93
CA VAL A 167 -6.06 -14.45 -10.02
C VAL A 167 -5.96 -12.99 -10.50
N SER A 168 -7.09 -12.34 -10.70
CA SER A 168 -7.13 -10.93 -11.11
C SER A 168 -6.44 -10.02 -10.09
N TRP A 169 -6.66 -10.25 -8.79
CA TRP A 169 -6.02 -9.45 -7.75
C TRP A 169 -4.51 -9.72 -7.66
N ILE A 170 -4.08 -10.99 -7.78
CA ILE A 170 -2.66 -11.35 -7.80
C ILE A 170 -1.96 -10.65 -8.97
N GLU A 171 -2.48 -10.80 -10.18
CA GLU A 171 -1.84 -10.31 -11.40
C GLU A 171 -1.90 -8.79 -11.53
N ARG A 172 -3.06 -8.17 -11.23
CA ARG A 172 -3.27 -6.74 -11.49
C ARG A 172 -2.85 -5.86 -10.32
N THR A 173 -3.03 -6.33 -9.09
CA THR A 173 -2.78 -5.51 -7.89
C THR A 173 -1.48 -5.93 -7.22
N TYR A 174 -1.37 -7.20 -6.79
CA TYR A 174 -0.24 -7.66 -5.99
C TYR A 174 1.09 -7.62 -6.75
N HIS A 175 1.11 -8.11 -8.00
CA HIS A 175 2.34 -8.20 -8.80
C HIS A 175 2.72 -6.89 -9.51
N ARG A 176 1.74 -6.08 -9.93
CA ARG A 176 1.97 -4.93 -10.83
C ARG A 176 1.80 -3.55 -10.21
N ARG A 177 1.08 -3.43 -9.09
CA ARG A 177 0.83 -2.13 -8.43
C ARG A 177 1.42 -2.06 -7.03
N ARG A 178 1.43 -3.17 -6.29
CA ARG A 178 1.86 -3.16 -4.90
C ARG A 178 3.38 -3.13 -4.76
N ARG A 179 3.92 -1.98 -4.39
CA ARG A 179 5.34 -1.85 -4.01
C ARG A 179 5.63 -2.45 -2.64
N GLN A 180 6.74 -3.16 -2.52
CA GLN A 180 7.10 -3.88 -1.30
C GLN A 180 8.41 -3.37 -0.70
N ALA A 181 8.43 -3.13 0.62
CA ALA A 181 9.63 -2.64 1.31
C ALA A 181 10.83 -3.59 1.12
N ALA A 182 10.57 -4.91 1.18
CA ALA A 182 11.57 -5.94 1.04
C ALA A 182 12.22 -5.97 -0.36
N LEU A 183 11.51 -5.47 -1.39
CA LEU A 183 11.98 -5.39 -2.77
C LEU A 183 12.53 -4.00 -3.11
N GLY A 184 12.95 -3.22 -2.10
CA GLY A 184 13.45 -1.87 -2.33
C GLY A 184 12.38 -0.89 -2.80
N ARG A 185 11.10 -1.12 -2.44
CA ARG A 185 9.92 -0.37 -2.92
C ARG A 185 9.63 -0.55 -4.42
N LEU A 186 10.04 -1.66 -5.00
CA LEU A 186 9.57 -2.11 -6.31
C LEU A 186 8.36 -3.03 -6.17
N THR A 187 7.57 -3.11 -7.22
CA THR A 187 6.59 -4.19 -7.40
C THR A 187 7.31 -5.50 -7.73
N PRO A 188 6.71 -6.67 -7.46
CA PRO A 188 7.30 -7.95 -7.84
C PRO A 188 7.71 -8.02 -9.32
N VAL A 189 6.89 -7.51 -10.24
CA VAL A 189 7.20 -7.51 -11.68
C VAL A 189 8.36 -6.57 -12.02
N GLU A 190 8.38 -5.36 -11.44
CA GLU A 190 9.51 -4.44 -11.63
C GLU A 190 10.81 -5.05 -11.08
N PHE A 191 10.76 -5.69 -9.92
CA PHE A 191 11.92 -6.34 -9.31
C PHE A 191 12.46 -7.45 -10.21
N GLU A 192 11.60 -8.36 -10.69
CA GLU A 192 12.01 -9.42 -11.63
C GLU A 192 12.57 -8.84 -12.93
N THR A 193 11.97 -7.78 -13.46
CA THR A 193 12.46 -7.12 -14.68
C THR A 193 13.86 -6.53 -14.48
N VAL A 194 14.08 -5.84 -13.35
CA VAL A 194 15.36 -5.21 -13.00
C VAL A 194 16.45 -6.25 -12.68
N MET A 195 16.10 -7.39 -12.07
CA MET A 195 17.04 -8.46 -11.71
C MET A 195 17.33 -9.43 -12.87
N THR A 196 16.38 -9.65 -13.78
CA THR A 196 16.56 -10.51 -14.96
C THR A 196 17.37 -9.81 -16.05
N THR A 197 17.28 -8.48 -16.15
CA THR A 197 18.04 -7.68 -17.13
C THR A 197 19.57 -7.84 -17.01
N PRO A 198 20.21 -7.77 -15.82
CA PRO A 198 21.65 -8.01 -15.69
C PRO A 198 22.04 -9.48 -15.87
N ALA A 199 21.14 -10.43 -15.61
CA ALA A 199 21.40 -11.86 -15.84
C ALA A 199 21.46 -12.23 -17.33
N LEU A 200 20.75 -11.49 -18.19
CA LEU A 200 20.76 -11.65 -19.65
C LEU A 200 21.90 -10.89 -20.34
N GLN A 201 22.46 -9.86 -19.70
CA GLN A 201 23.64 -9.13 -20.21
C GLN A 201 24.97 -9.77 -19.80
N ALA A 202 24.94 -10.71 -18.85
CA ALA A 202 26.09 -11.46 -18.36
C ALA A 202 26.16 -12.92 -18.89
N ALA A 203 25.22 -13.29 -19.78
CA ALA A 203 25.15 -14.58 -20.46
C ALA A 203 25.48 -14.40 -21.96
#